data_AF-A0A0D6JSY7-F1
#
_entry.id   AF-A0A0D6JSY7-F1
#
_cell.length_a   1.000
_cell.length_b   1.000
_cell.length_c   1.000
_cell.angle_alpha   90.00
_cell.angle_beta   90.00
_cell.angle_gamma   90.00
#
_symmetry.space_group_name_H-M   'P 1'
#
loop_
_entity.id
_entity.type
_entity.pdbx_description
1 polymer ?
#
loop_
_entity_poly.entity_id
_entity_poly.type
_entity_poly.pdbx_seq_one_letter_code
_entity_poly.pdbx_strand_id
1 'polypeptide(L)'
;MAANPRVVSLAPSATAILTAAGLDAHVVGATVHSPTDKPVVGGWLNPDFDRVAELAADAVCTCDDLQSDVAAAARDRGYDVVHVAPATLDEVFDSFPVVCDAAGDAGAGATLAEDCRGVLARVADARRPRGVRGPRVERRRRGPRRRRLASQSAESGRRFRRRPTRATVAPRRRPPRAVGSLGDRIRRREITGRRASDMDIAVGSGNPVKRRAVERTCPDASVAAVAVDSGVSEQPTGHDETIAGAVTRAERALDAGDYDLGVGIEGGVATFSAGDGTDETDLYLVMWAAVTDGERVGRAAGPSLPLPARIADRIDAGEELGPVMDDVLGTDDIAKNEGAAGVFTGGRLTRTDALESAVTGAFAPFRCELY
;
A
#
# COMPACT_ATOMS: atom_id res chain seq x y z
N MET A 1 12.25 44.58 -3.09
CA MET A 1 12.76 43.46 -2.27
C MET A 1 12.14 42.21 -2.86
N ALA A 2 12.94 41.26 -3.33
CA ALA A 2 12.39 39.98 -3.78
C ALA A 2 11.64 39.36 -2.59
N ALA A 3 10.38 38.98 -2.79
CA ALA A 3 9.58 38.36 -1.74
C ALA A 3 10.28 37.07 -1.30
N ASN A 4 10.38 36.84 0.01
CA ASN A 4 10.94 35.61 0.55
C ASN A 4 9.80 34.57 0.58
N PRO A 5 9.76 33.59 -0.35
CA PRO A 5 8.58 32.76 -0.52
C PRO A 5 8.30 31.94 0.74
N ARG A 6 7.04 31.86 1.14
CA ARG A 6 6.54 31.09 2.27
C ARG A 6 5.98 29.78 1.74
N VAL A 7 6.63 28.68 2.10
CA VAL A 7 6.27 27.35 1.62
C VAL A 7 5.61 26.56 2.72
N VAL A 8 4.45 25.97 2.43
CA VAL A 8 3.90 24.88 3.25
C VAL A 8 4.22 23.56 2.58
N SER A 9 4.88 22.67 3.32
CA SER A 9 5.24 21.35 2.82
C SER A 9 4.28 20.29 3.30
N LEU A 10 3.41 19.81 2.40
CA LEU A 10 2.49 18.71 2.68
C LEU A 10 3.12 17.33 2.43
N ALA A 11 4.42 17.28 2.13
CA ALA A 11 5.15 16.06 1.84
C ALA A 11 6.44 15.98 2.69
N PRO A 12 6.62 14.95 3.55
CA PRO A 12 7.85 14.78 4.32
C PRO A 12 9.13 14.75 3.47
N SER A 13 9.04 14.20 2.26
CA SER A 13 10.14 14.20 1.28
C SER A 13 10.50 15.61 0.82
N ALA A 14 9.51 16.44 0.48
CA ALA A 14 9.74 17.84 0.12
C ALA A 14 10.32 18.64 1.30
N THR A 15 9.84 18.40 2.52
CA THR A 15 10.41 19.02 3.74
C THR A 15 11.88 18.65 3.89
N ALA A 16 12.22 17.37 3.76
CA ALA A 16 13.60 16.90 3.87
C ALA A 16 14.52 17.52 2.80
N ILE A 17 14.03 17.67 1.56
CA ILE A 17 14.77 18.32 0.46
C ILE A 17 15.04 19.79 0.79
N LEU A 18 14.01 20.55 1.16
CA LEU A 18 14.14 21.97 1.50
C LEU A 18 15.09 22.19 2.68
N THR A 19 14.96 21.40 3.75
CA THR A 19 15.86 21.48 4.90
C THR A 19 17.30 21.11 4.52
N ALA A 20 17.52 20.04 3.76
CA ALA A 20 18.86 19.61 3.32
C ALA A 20 19.52 20.63 2.37
N ALA A 21 18.74 21.34 1.57
CA ALA A 21 19.20 22.42 0.70
C ALA A 21 19.47 23.74 1.46
N GLY A 22 19.22 23.79 2.77
CA GLY A 22 19.41 25.00 3.58
C GLY A 22 18.27 26.02 3.50
N LEU A 23 17.09 25.61 3.01
CA LEU A 23 15.92 26.47 2.76
C LEU A 23 14.85 26.36 3.85
N ASP A 24 15.19 25.83 5.03
CA ASP A 24 14.25 25.65 6.15
C ASP A 24 13.56 26.96 6.58
N ALA A 25 14.23 28.10 6.42
CA ALA A 25 13.68 29.42 6.75
C ALA A 25 12.43 29.79 5.93
N HIS A 26 12.24 29.17 4.76
CA HIS A 26 11.08 29.35 3.89
C HIS A 26 9.91 28.46 4.27
N VAL A 27 10.15 27.35 4.97
CA VAL A 27 9.10 26.43 5.39
C VAL A 27 8.37 27.03 6.58
N VAL A 28 7.08 27.33 6.40
CA VAL A 28 6.23 27.95 7.44
C VAL A 28 5.27 26.97 8.09
N GLY A 29 5.08 25.80 7.50
CA GLY A 29 4.28 24.70 8.06
C GLY A 29 4.52 23.39 7.35
N ALA A 30 4.31 22.27 8.05
CA ALA A 30 4.53 20.94 7.48
C ALA A 30 3.57 19.89 8.06
N THR A 31 3.47 18.71 7.43
CA THR A 31 2.65 17.60 7.94
C THR A 31 3.27 16.91 9.16
N VAL A 32 2.45 16.21 9.95
CA VAL A 32 2.79 15.53 11.23
C VAL A 32 4.09 14.71 11.22
N HIS A 33 4.47 14.10 10.10
CA HIS A 33 5.68 13.25 9.99
C HIS A 33 6.86 13.90 9.25
N SER A 34 6.82 15.22 9.08
CA SER A 34 7.94 15.95 8.48
C SER A 34 9.07 16.17 9.49
N PRO A 35 10.35 16.05 9.08
CA PRO A 35 11.49 16.25 9.97
C PRO A 35 11.79 17.74 10.21
N THR A 36 10.86 18.45 10.86
CA THR A 36 11.01 19.89 11.13
C THR A 36 10.22 20.31 12.36
N ASP A 37 10.60 21.43 12.97
CA ASP A 37 9.94 22.02 14.14
C ASP A 37 8.86 23.05 13.75
N LYS A 38 8.53 23.16 12.44
CA LYS A 38 7.48 24.07 11.97
C LYS A 38 6.08 23.65 12.44
N PRO A 39 5.12 24.58 12.50
CA PRO A 39 3.72 24.28 12.79
C PRO A 39 3.16 23.14 11.95
N VAL A 40 2.41 22.26 12.61
CA VAL A 40 1.79 21.09 11.98
C VAL A 40 0.46 21.47 11.34
N VAL A 41 0.37 21.29 10.02
CA VAL A 41 -0.80 21.61 9.19
C VAL A 41 -1.63 20.36 8.82
N GLY A 42 -1.59 19.32 9.64
CA GLY A 42 -2.38 18.11 9.45
C GLY A 42 -1.60 16.91 8.90
N GLY A 43 -2.35 15.90 8.45
CA GLY A 43 -1.80 14.63 7.98
C GLY A 43 -1.37 14.69 6.51
N TRP A 44 -0.54 13.74 6.11
CA TRP A 44 -0.01 13.67 4.73
C TRP A 44 -1.13 13.58 3.66
N LEU A 45 -2.16 12.77 3.87
CA LEU A 45 -3.33 12.67 2.97
C LEU A 45 -4.53 13.50 3.41
N ASN A 46 -4.44 14.16 4.56
CA ASN A 46 -5.53 14.94 5.14
C ASN A 46 -4.97 16.23 5.77
N PRO A 47 -4.47 17.16 4.95
CA PRO A 47 -4.00 18.44 5.44
C PRO A 47 -5.18 19.30 5.91
N ASP A 48 -4.94 20.06 6.96
CA ASP A 48 -5.86 21.06 7.48
C ASP A 48 -5.65 22.36 6.70
N PHE A 49 -6.43 22.56 5.63
CA PHE A 49 -6.31 23.72 4.76
C PHE A 49 -6.65 25.06 5.44
N ASP A 50 -7.40 25.04 6.54
CA ASP A 50 -7.67 26.25 7.32
C ASP A 50 -6.37 26.70 8.02
N ARG A 51 -5.62 25.75 8.61
CA ARG A 51 -4.27 26.03 9.12
C ARG A 51 -3.28 26.43 8.04
N VAL A 52 -3.36 25.83 6.85
CA VAL A 52 -2.51 26.25 5.72
C VAL A 52 -2.80 27.71 5.35
N ALA A 53 -4.07 28.13 5.34
CA ALA A 53 -4.47 29.49 5.03
C ALA A 53 -3.96 30.51 6.07
N GLU A 54 -3.99 30.16 7.36
CA GLU A 54 -3.46 31.00 8.44
C GLU A 54 -1.97 31.30 8.30
N LEU A 55 -1.22 30.42 7.65
CA LEU A 55 0.23 30.57 7.45
C LEU A 55 0.60 31.45 6.25
N ALA A 56 -0.36 31.93 5.48
CA ALA A 56 -0.15 32.77 4.29
C ALA A 56 0.94 32.18 3.37
N ALA A 57 0.75 30.93 2.96
CA ALA A 57 1.67 30.23 2.08
C ALA A 57 1.57 30.77 0.65
N ASP A 58 2.72 31.03 0.02
CA ASP A 58 2.82 31.37 -1.39
C ASP A 58 2.78 30.10 -2.27
N ALA A 59 3.38 29.02 -1.77
CA ALA A 59 3.43 27.72 -2.45
C ALA A 59 3.17 26.55 -1.50
N VAL A 60 2.59 25.48 -2.05
CA VAL A 60 2.32 24.22 -1.37
C VAL A 60 3.03 23.08 -2.08
N CYS A 61 3.92 22.39 -1.37
CA CYS A 61 4.62 21.22 -1.90
C CYS A 61 3.85 19.93 -1.58
N THR A 62 3.64 19.10 -2.59
CA THR A 62 3.04 17.75 -2.49
C THR A 62 3.91 16.75 -3.26
N CYS A 63 3.72 15.45 -3.01
CA CYS A 63 4.45 14.39 -3.69
C CYS A 63 3.56 13.20 -4.03
N ASP A 64 3.97 12.47 -5.07
CA ASP A 64 3.45 11.19 -5.54
C ASP A 64 1.95 11.12 -5.87
N ASP A 65 1.57 10.05 -6.56
CA ASP A 65 0.22 9.89 -7.10
C ASP A 65 -0.85 9.84 -6.00
N LEU A 66 -0.51 9.47 -4.76
CA LEU A 66 -1.50 9.40 -3.67
C LEU A 66 -1.90 10.79 -3.16
N GLN A 67 -1.09 11.83 -3.37
CA GLN A 67 -1.47 13.22 -3.09
C GLN A 67 -2.03 13.95 -4.31
N SER A 68 -2.36 13.28 -5.41
CA SER A 68 -2.97 13.92 -6.59
C SER A 68 -4.24 14.71 -6.24
N ASP A 69 -5.14 14.12 -5.45
CA ASP A 69 -6.36 14.78 -4.97
C ASP A 69 -6.06 15.94 -4.01
N VAL A 70 -5.05 15.79 -3.14
CA VAL A 70 -4.61 16.86 -2.23
C VAL A 70 -4.04 18.04 -3.01
N ALA A 71 -3.24 17.75 -4.04
CA ALA A 71 -2.67 18.74 -4.93
C ALA A 71 -3.76 19.46 -5.74
N ALA A 72 -4.76 18.74 -6.24
CA ALA A 72 -5.93 19.33 -6.89
C ALA A 72 -6.71 20.23 -5.93
N ALA A 73 -7.01 19.74 -4.72
CA ALA A 73 -7.71 20.50 -3.68
C ALA A 73 -6.97 21.78 -3.26
N ALA A 74 -5.63 21.75 -3.24
CA ALA A 74 -4.81 22.94 -2.98
C ALA A 74 -4.86 23.95 -4.15
N ARG A 75 -4.83 23.48 -5.40
CA ARG A 75 -4.99 24.34 -6.59
C ARG A 75 -6.37 24.99 -6.64
N ASP A 76 -7.43 24.25 -6.32
CA ASP A 76 -8.80 24.78 -6.27
C ASP A 76 -8.97 25.89 -5.21
N ARG A 77 -8.09 25.90 -4.20
CA ARG A 77 -8.02 26.94 -3.16
C ARG A 77 -7.10 28.10 -3.54
N GLY A 78 -6.49 28.08 -4.72
CA GLY A 78 -5.67 29.15 -5.25
C GLY A 78 -4.18 29.12 -4.87
N TYR A 79 -3.69 28.04 -4.26
CA TYR A 79 -2.27 27.90 -3.98
C TYR A 79 -1.47 27.58 -5.25
N ASP A 80 -0.24 28.09 -5.33
CA ASP A 80 0.74 27.56 -6.27
C ASP A 80 1.21 26.19 -5.77
N VAL A 81 0.98 25.13 -6.56
CA VAL A 81 1.21 23.75 -6.11
C VAL A 81 2.36 23.12 -6.87
N VAL A 82 3.45 22.90 -6.14
CA VAL A 82 4.61 22.13 -6.60
C VAL A 82 4.37 20.66 -6.26
N HIS A 83 4.08 19.86 -7.28
CA HIS A 83 3.80 18.44 -7.14
C HIS A 83 4.85 17.60 -7.89
N VAL A 84 5.52 16.69 -7.19
CA VAL A 84 6.55 15.80 -7.77
C VAL A 84 6.23 14.33 -7.50
N ALA A 85 6.20 13.50 -8.54
CA ALA A 85 5.88 12.07 -8.44
C ALA A 85 6.99 11.21 -9.08
N PRO A 86 8.21 11.19 -8.51
CA PRO A 86 9.32 10.43 -9.07
C PRO A 86 9.12 8.92 -8.90
N ALA A 87 9.29 8.16 -9.99
CA ALA A 87 9.22 6.69 -10.00
C ALA A 87 10.62 6.04 -9.96
N THR A 88 11.67 6.80 -10.22
CA THR A 88 13.06 6.34 -10.19
C THR A 88 13.93 7.20 -9.29
N LEU A 89 15.10 6.66 -8.89
CA LEU A 89 16.05 7.40 -8.05
C LEU A 89 16.64 8.62 -8.77
N ASP A 90 16.82 8.54 -10.09
CA ASP A 90 17.27 9.68 -10.90
C ASP A 90 16.20 10.77 -10.92
N GLU A 91 14.92 10.40 -11.09
CA GLU A 91 13.80 11.34 -11.00
C GLU A 91 13.66 11.97 -9.60
N VAL A 92 14.02 11.24 -8.53
CA VAL A 92 14.08 11.84 -7.19
C VAL A 92 15.08 12.99 -7.17
N PHE A 93 16.27 12.83 -7.74
CA PHE A 93 17.25 13.93 -7.80
C PHE A 93 16.84 15.04 -8.76
N ASP A 94 16.17 14.71 -9.85
CA ASP A 94 15.61 15.70 -10.78
C ASP A 94 14.47 16.51 -10.13
N SER A 95 13.83 15.98 -9.09
CA SER A 95 12.82 16.70 -8.31
C SER A 95 13.40 17.76 -7.36
N PHE A 96 14.67 17.68 -6.97
CA PHE A 96 15.23 18.60 -5.96
C PHE A 96 15.23 20.07 -6.40
N PRO A 97 15.67 20.43 -7.62
CA PRO A 97 15.55 21.81 -8.11
C PRO A 97 14.10 22.27 -8.16
N VAL A 98 13.17 21.41 -8.58
CA VAL A 98 11.74 21.74 -8.69
C VAL A 98 11.14 22.06 -7.33
N VAL A 99 11.45 21.25 -6.31
CA VAL A 99 10.99 21.49 -4.93
C VAL A 99 11.62 22.75 -4.34
N CYS A 100 12.91 23.00 -4.57
CA CYS A 100 13.61 24.16 -4.02
C CYS A 100 13.23 25.49 -4.72
N ASP A 101 12.76 25.43 -5.97
CA ASP A 101 12.22 26.58 -6.69
C ASP A 101 10.97 27.15 -6.00
N ALA A 102 10.19 26.33 -5.28
CA ALA A 102 9.08 26.79 -4.44
C ALA A 102 9.53 27.80 -3.36
N ALA A 103 10.77 27.66 -2.89
CA ALA A 103 11.41 28.59 -1.95
C ALA A 103 12.24 29.68 -2.65
N GLY A 104 12.22 29.72 -3.99
CA GLY A 104 12.93 30.71 -4.81
C GLY A 104 14.40 30.38 -5.09
N ASP A 105 14.85 29.15 -4.84
CA ASP A 105 16.24 28.75 -5.05
C ASP A 105 16.38 27.34 -5.65
N ALA A 106 16.05 27.19 -6.93
CA ALA A 106 16.29 25.96 -7.68
C ALA A 106 17.79 25.55 -7.71
N GLY A 107 18.71 26.51 -7.57
CA GLY A 107 20.15 26.29 -7.60
C GLY A 107 20.66 25.52 -6.38
N ALA A 108 20.13 25.80 -5.20
CA ALA A 108 20.38 25.02 -4.00
C ALA A 108 19.94 23.55 -4.16
N GLY A 109 18.77 23.33 -4.78
CA GLY A 109 18.29 22.00 -5.11
C GLY A 109 19.17 21.25 -6.12
N ALA A 110 19.67 21.95 -7.16
CA ALA A 110 20.60 21.37 -8.13
C ALA A 110 21.93 20.96 -7.48
N THR A 111 22.47 21.80 -6.61
CA THR A 111 23.70 21.52 -5.85
C THR A 111 23.52 20.29 -4.96
N LEU A 112 22.42 20.22 -4.21
CA LEU A 112 22.08 19.06 -3.37
C LEU A 112 21.96 17.77 -4.20
N ALA A 113 21.33 17.85 -5.37
CA ALA A 113 21.17 16.71 -6.27
C ALA A 113 22.53 16.20 -6.79
N GLU A 114 23.44 17.10 -7.17
CA GLU A 114 24.80 16.75 -7.57
C GLU A 114 25.58 16.07 -6.43
N ASP A 115 25.50 16.62 -5.22
CA ASP A 115 26.13 16.04 -4.02
C ASP A 115 25.62 14.62 -3.75
N CYS A 116 24.31 14.41 -3.78
CA CYS A 116 23.71 13.10 -3.58
C CYS A 116 24.10 12.10 -4.67
N ARG A 117 24.11 12.52 -5.95
CA ARG A 117 24.60 11.67 -7.06
C ARG A 117 26.08 11.32 -6.87
N GLY A 118 26.90 12.25 -6.40
CA GLY A 118 28.31 12.03 -6.07
C GLY A 118 28.50 11.00 -4.95
N VAL A 119 27.66 11.05 -3.90
CA VAL A 119 27.63 10.02 -2.84
C VAL A 119 27.30 8.64 -3.43
N LEU A 120 26.25 8.55 -4.25
CA LEU A 120 25.86 7.28 -4.86
C LEU A 120 26.91 6.71 -5.80
N ALA A 121 27.56 7.55 -6.61
CA ALA A 121 28.67 7.14 -7.47
C ALA A 121 29.81 6.53 -6.65
N ARG A 122 30.20 7.18 -5.55
CA ARG A 122 31.23 6.63 -4.62
C ARG A 122 30.82 5.28 -4.03
N VAL A 123 29.55 5.12 -3.64
CA VAL A 123 29.02 3.84 -3.13
C VAL A 123 29.02 2.77 -4.22
N ALA A 124 28.63 3.12 -5.45
CA ALA A 124 28.63 2.21 -6.58
C ALA A 124 30.04 1.75 -6.95
N ASP A 125 31.02 2.66 -6.97
CA ASP A 125 32.42 2.36 -7.22
C ASP A 125 33.04 1.52 -6.11
N ALA A 126 32.71 1.77 -4.85
CA ALA A 126 33.13 0.94 -3.72
C ALA A 126 32.56 -0.48 -3.77
N ARG A 127 31.43 -0.69 -4.45
CA ARG A 127 30.79 -2.01 -4.64
C ARG A 127 31.19 -2.72 -5.93
N ARG A 128 31.94 -2.09 -6.84
CA ARG A 128 32.52 -2.78 -8.00
C ARG A 128 33.60 -3.75 -7.50
N PRO A 129 33.42 -5.07 -7.65
CA PRO A 129 34.34 -6.02 -7.06
C PRO A 129 35.71 -5.95 -7.73
N ARG A 130 36.76 -5.73 -6.94
CA ARG A 130 38.06 -6.36 -7.22
C ARG A 130 37.87 -7.87 -7.02
N GLY A 131 37.33 -8.55 -8.03
CA GLY A 131 37.38 -10.01 -8.18
C GLY A 131 36.66 -10.90 -7.15
N VAL A 132 35.75 -10.40 -6.30
CA VAL A 132 35.00 -11.25 -5.35
C VAL A 132 33.51 -11.00 -5.46
N ARG A 133 32.71 -12.07 -5.63
CA ARG A 133 31.24 -12.02 -5.65
C ARG A 133 30.73 -11.28 -4.41
N GLY A 134 29.96 -10.20 -4.63
CA GLY A 134 29.34 -9.44 -3.54
C GLY A 134 28.41 -10.31 -2.68
N PRO A 135 28.12 -9.89 -1.44
CA PRO A 135 27.26 -10.64 -0.53
C PRO A 135 25.88 -10.86 -1.15
N ARG A 136 25.47 -12.14 -1.25
CA ARG A 136 24.11 -12.51 -1.63
C ARG A 136 23.16 -12.04 -0.51
N VAL A 137 22.33 -11.05 -0.80
CA VAL A 137 21.14 -10.77 0.00
C VAL A 137 20.11 -11.86 -0.35
N GLU A 138 20.10 -12.93 0.43
CA GLU A 138 19.14 -14.02 0.26
C GLU A 138 17.79 -13.60 0.83
N ARG A 139 16.91 -13.03 0.00
CA ARG A 139 15.48 -12.95 0.31
C ARG A 139 14.93 -14.39 0.29
N ARG A 140 14.82 -15.02 1.45
CA ARG A 140 14.25 -16.36 1.61
C ARG A 140 12.80 -16.40 1.12
N ARG A 141 12.59 -16.81 -0.14
CA ARG A 141 11.30 -17.32 -0.61
C ARG A 141 11.21 -18.79 -0.24
N ARG A 142 10.42 -19.14 0.79
CA ARG A 142 10.05 -20.54 1.07
C ARG A 142 8.96 -20.96 0.08
N GLY A 143 9.35 -21.65 -0.99
CA GLY A 143 8.46 -22.44 -1.84
C GLY A 143 8.36 -23.90 -1.36
N PRO A 144 7.32 -24.65 -1.78
CA PRO A 144 6.95 -25.92 -1.16
C PRO A 144 7.94 -27.04 -1.49
N ARG A 145 8.37 -27.77 -0.46
CA ARG A 145 9.30 -28.90 -0.57
C ARG A 145 8.64 -30.08 -1.29
N ARG A 146 9.03 -30.35 -2.54
CA ARG A 146 8.80 -31.66 -3.17
C ARG A 146 9.72 -32.70 -2.52
N ARG A 147 9.14 -33.65 -1.78
CA ARG A 147 9.80 -34.90 -1.37
C ARG A 147 10.19 -35.68 -2.63
N ARG A 148 11.46 -36.01 -2.79
CA ARG A 148 11.91 -37.10 -3.67
C ARG A 148 12.54 -38.18 -2.82
N LEU A 149 11.98 -39.38 -2.97
CA LEU A 149 12.45 -40.65 -2.42
C LEU A 149 13.87 -40.94 -2.92
N ALA A 150 14.73 -41.34 -2.00
CA ALA A 150 16.06 -41.86 -2.30
C ALA A 150 15.94 -43.33 -2.72
N SER A 151 16.42 -43.65 -3.92
CA SER A 151 16.82 -45.01 -4.30
C SER A 151 18.34 -45.08 -4.36
N GLN A 152 18.84 -46.19 -3.87
CA GLN A 152 20.21 -46.48 -3.49
C GLN A 152 21.20 -46.58 -4.66
N SER A 153 22.47 -46.62 -4.26
CA SER A 153 23.59 -47.32 -4.90
C SER A 153 24.56 -46.47 -5.74
N ALA A 154 25.67 -46.12 -5.08
CA ALA A 154 27.02 -46.20 -5.62
C ALA A 154 27.23 -47.61 -6.24
N GLU A 155 28.10 -47.86 -7.21
CA GLU A 155 29.47 -47.38 -7.38
C GLU A 155 29.97 -47.96 -8.72
N SER A 156 31.12 -47.46 -9.17
CA SER A 156 32.13 -48.13 -10.02
C SER A 156 32.46 -47.50 -11.39
N GLY A 157 33.66 -46.93 -11.39
CA GLY A 157 34.69 -46.87 -12.42
C GLY A 157 34.32 -47.05 -13.90
N ARG A 158 34.78 -46.11 -14.72
CA ARG A 158 36.10 -46.20 -15.40
C ARG A 158 36.28 -45.04 -16.39
N ARG A 159 37.52 -44.55 -16.46
CA ARG A 159 38.01 -43.60 -17.46
C ARG A 159 37.82 -44.18 -18.87
N PHE A 160 37.25 -43.41 -19.79
CA PHE A 160 37.50 -43.60 -21.22
C PHE A 160 37.82 -42.28 -21.92
N ARG A 161 38.84 -42.36 -22.76
CA ARG A 161 39.54 -41.27 -23.45
C ARG A 161 38.65 -40.60 -24.51
N ARG A 162 38.88 -39.30 -24.68
CA ARG A 162 38.32 -38.46 -25.76
C ARG A 162 38.70 -39.00 -27.14
N ARG A 163 37.72 -39.00 -28.06
CA ARG A 163 37.92 -38.91 -29.52
C ARG A 163 37.11 -37.71 -30.04
N PRO A 164 37.62 -36.93 -31.00
CA PRO A 164 36.90 -35.79 -31.56
C PRO A 164 36.01 -36.26 -32.71
N THR A 165 34.75 -35.82 -32.74
CA THR A 165 33.89 -35.96 -33.92
C THR A 165 33.33 -34.61 -34.35
N ARG A 166 33.59 -34.35 -35.63
CA ARG A 166 33.13 -33.28 -36.54
C ARG A 166 31.89 -32.49 -36.11
N ALA A 167 32.05 -31.16 -36.18
CA ALA A 167 30.95 -30.21 -36.22
C ALA A 167 30.03 -30.47 -37.42
N THR A 168 28.75 -30.69 -37.14
CA THR A 168 27.66 -30.61 -38.11
C THR A 168 26.85 -29.37 -37.78
N VAL A 169 26.77 -28.42 -38.72
CA VAL A 169 26.00 -27.19 -38.59
C VAL A 169 24.51 -27.54 -38.75
N ALA A 170 23.73 -27.40 -37.69
CA ALA A 170 22.27 -27.51 -37.74
C ALA A 170 21.65 -26.21 -38.26
N PRO A 171 20.53 -26.26 -39.01
CA PRO A 171 19.90 -25.06 -39.59
C PRO A 171 19.30 -24.16 -38.50
N ARG A 172 19.47 -22.85 -38.66
CA ARG A 172 18.96 -21.82 -37.75
C ARG A 172 17.43 -21.90 -37.65
N ARG A 173 16.91 -22.26 -36.47
CA ARG A 173 15.50 -22.09 -36.12
C ARG A 173 15.19 -20.59 -35.99
N ARG A 174 14.12 -20.13 -36.66
CA ARG A 174 13.57 -18.78 -36.47
C ARG A 174 13.15 -18.60 -35.00
N PRO A 175 13.34 -17.41 -34.41
CA PRO A 175 12.88 -17.16 -33.05
C PRO A 175 11.34 -17.17 -33.00
N PRO A 176 10.74 -17.69 -31.91
CA PRO A 176 9.29 -17.60 -31.73
C PRO A 176 8.88 -16.13 -31.57
N ARG A 177 7.71 -15.78 -32.13
CA ARG A 177 7.08 -14.47 -31.94
C ARG A 177 6.90 -14.19 -30.44
N ALA A 178 7.20 -12.96 -30.01
CA ALA A 178 7.04 -12.52 -28.64
C ALA A 178 5.59 -12.70 -28.18
N VAL A 179 5.38 -13.68 -27.29
CA VAL A 179 4.15 -13.82 -26.53
C VAL A 179 4.24 -12.82 -25.39
N GLY A 180 3.31 -11.86 -25.30
CA GLY A 180 3.29 -10.85 -24.24
C GLY A 180 3.40 -11.46 -22.84
N SER A 181 3.87 -10.65 -21.88
CA SER A 181 4.11 -11.14 -20.52
C SER A 181 2.82 -11.71 -19.92
N LEU A 182 2.92 -12.64 -18.97
CA LEU A 182 1.74 -13.16 -18.28
C LEU A 182 0.90 -12.03 -17.66
N GLY A 183 1.56 -10.95 -17.20
CA GLY A 183 0.92 -9.75 -16.68
C GLY A 183 0.10 -8.99 -17.72
N ASP A 184 0.56 -8.91 -18.98
CA ASP A 184 -0.16 -8.21 -20.06
C ASP A 184 -1.41 -8.96 -20.51
N ARG A 185 -1.43 -10.28 -20.34
CA ARG A 185 -2.58 -11.13 -20.64
C ARG A 185 -3.66 -11.06 -19.56
N ILE A 186 -3.28 -10.82 -18.31
CA ILE A 186 -4.21 -10.68 -17.17
C ILE A 186 -4.93 -9.32 -17.22
N ARG A 187 -4.26 -8.24 -17.63
CA ARG A 187 -4.83 -6.87 -17.61
C ARG A 187 -5.89 -6.56 -18.67
N ARG A 188 -6.17 -7.46 -19.62
CA ARG A 188 -6.92 -7.14 -20.86
C ARG A 188 -8.31 -7.77 -21.02
N ARG A 189 -8.97 -8.25 -19.96
CA ARG A 189 -10.28 -8.90 -20.12
C ARG A 189 -11.34 -8.40 -19.15
N GLU A 190 -12.51 -8.19 -19.74
CA GLU A 190 -13.72 -7.57 -19.20
C GLU A 190 -14.32 -8.42 -18.07
N ILE A 191 -14.65 -7.74 -16.98
CA ILE A 191 -15.55 -8.26 -15.94
C ILE A 191 -16.95 -8.12 -16.54
N THR A 192 -17.75 -9.20 -16.52
CA THR A 192 -19.18 -9.21 -16.90
C THR A 192 -19.56 -8.72 -18.31
N GLY A 193 -18.61 -8.55 -19.24
CA GLY A 193 -18.88 -8.08 -20.60
C GLY A 193 -19.15 -6.57 -20.71
N ARG A 194 -18.93 -5.82 -19.62
CA ARG A 194 -18.82 -4.35 -19.62
C ARG A 194 -17.36 -3.94 -19.40
N ARG A 195 -16.98 -2.75 -19.87
CA ARG A 195 -15.66 -2.21 -19.56
C ARG A 195 -15.61 -1.90 -18.05
N ALA A 196 -14.44 -2.06 -17.44
CA ALA A 196 -14.24 -1.71 -16.03
C ALA A 196 -14.57 -0.24 -15.71
N SER A 197 -14.56 0.62 -16.73
CA SER A 197 -14.96 2.04 -16.70
C SER A 197 -16.47 2.29 -16.48
N ASP A 198 -17.29 1.24 -16.55
CA ASP A 198 -18.76 1.35 -16.57
C ASP A 198 -19.41 0.55 -15.41
N MET A 199 -18.63 0.16 -14.39
CA MET A 199 -19.17 -0.56 -13.22
C MET A 199 -19.57 0.41 -12.11
N ASP A 200 -20.80 0.26 -11.62
CA ASP A 200 -21.31 0.94 -10.42
C ASP A 200 -21.22 -0.02 -9.22
N ILE A 201 -20.49 0.39 -8.18
CA ILE A 201 -20.19 -0.42 -7.00
C ILE A 201 -20.72 0.25 -5.74
N ALA A 202 -21.52 -0.46 -4.95
CA ALA A 202 -21.95 -0.02 -3.63
C ALA A 202 -21.06 -0.63 -2.53
N VAL A 203 -20.59 0.21 -1.60
CA VAL A 203 -19.84 -0.20 -0.42
C VAL A 203 -20.72 -0.09 0.81
N GLY A 204 -20.96 -1.21 1.49
CA GLY A 204 -21.82 -1.31 2.68
C GLY A 204 -21.21 -0.71 3.95
N SER A 205 -20.75 0.54 3.90
CA SER A 205 -20.26 1.30 5.04
C SER A 205 -20.23 2.81 4.76
N GLY A 206 -20.51 3.62 5.78
CA GLY A 206 -20.26 5.06 5.75
C GLY A 206 -18.80 5.47 6.04
N ASN A 207 -17.91 4.51 6.34
CA ASN A 207 -16.52 4.81 6.68
C ASN A 207 -15.71 5.14 5.40
N PRO A 208 -15.09 6.34 5.30
CA PRO A 208 -14.36 6.75 4.10
C PRO A 208 -13.16 5.86 3.79
N VAL A 209 -12.53 5.24 4.80
CA VAL A 209 -11.39 4.32 4.61
C VAL A 209 -11.83 3.03 3.92
N LYS A 210 -13.02 2.50 4.27
CA LYS A 210 -13.59 1.30 3.63
C LYS A 210 -13.94 1.58 2.16
N ARG A 211 -14.53 2.75 1.88
CA ARG A 211 -14.79 3.21 0.51
C ARG A 211 -13.49 3.35 -0.29
N ARG A 212 -12.47 4.02 0.27
CA ARG A 212 -11.17 4.23 -0.39
C ARG A 212 -10.46 2.92 -0.75
N ALA A 213 -10.60 1.88 0.07
CA ALA A 213 -10.05 0.56 -0.24
C ALA A 213 -10.68 -0.07 -1.50
N VAL A 214 -11.98 0.16 -1.73
CA VAL A 214 -12.69 -0.29 -2.93
C VAL A 214 -12.30 0.54 -4.14
N GLU A 215 -12.22 1.87 -4.01
CA GLU A 215 -11.76 2.78 -5.07
C GLU A 215 -10.34 2.42 -5.54
N ARG A 216 -9.40 2.14 -4.61
CA ARG A 216 -8.05 1.67 -4.96
C ARG A 216 -8.06 0.33 -5.70
N THR A 217 -8.97 -0.57 -5.34
CA THR A 217 -9.10 -1.87 -6.00
C THR A 217 -9.71 -1.75 -7.40
N CYS A 218 -10.64 -0.83 -7.60
CA CYS A 218 -11.43 -0.61 -8.81
C CYS A 218 -11.35 0.87 -9.26
N PRO A 219 -10.18 1.35 -9.73
CA PRO A 219 -9.97 2.78 -9.99
C PRO A 219 -10.84 3.34 -11.14
N ASP A 220 -11.31 2.47 -12.03
CA ASP A 220 -12.15 2.85 -13.16
C ASP A 220 -13.65 2.78 -12.84
N ALA A 221 -14.04 2.26 -11.66
CA ALA A 221 -15.44 2.08 -11.28
C ALA A 221 -15.98 3.31 -10.52
N SER A 222 -17.29 3.53 -10.63
CA SER A 222 -18.03 4.44 -9.78
C SER A 222 -18.30 3.76 -8.44
N VAL A 223 -17.91 4.38 -7.32
CA VAL A 223 -18.02 3.79 -5.98
C VAL A 223 -18.89 4.66 -5.07
N ALA A 224 -20.02 4.12 -4.64
CA ALA A 224 -20.95 4.77 -3.71
C ALA A 224 -20.85 4.15 -2.31
N ALA A 225 -20.82 4.98 -1.27
CA ALA A 225 -20.93 4.51 0.12
C ALA A 225 -22.40 4.42 0.54
N VAL A 226 -22.82 3.25 1.01
CA VAL A 226 -24.17 2.98 1.51
C VAL A 226 -24.08 2.58 2.97
N ALA A 227 -24.72 3.37 3.85
CA ALA A 227 -24.78 3.07 5.26
C ALA A 227 -25.75 1.90 5.50
N VAL A 228 -25.20 0.72 5.84
CA VAL A 228 -25.96 -0.49 6.17
C VAL A 228 -25.42 -1.11 7.46
N ASP A 229 -26.27 -1.85 8.15
CA ASP A 229 -25.91 -2.62 9.34
C ASP A 229 -25.15 -3.93 8.95
N SER A 230 -24.28 -4.44 9.83
CA SER A 230 -23.53 -5.69 9.59
C SER A 230 -24.30 -6.96 9.93
N GLY A 231 -25.35 -6.87 10.76
CA GLY A 231 -26.10 -8.02 11.25
C GLY A 231 -25.35 -8.91 12.24
N VAL A 232 -24.18 -8.47 12.71
CA VAL A 232 -23.31 -9.18 13.69
C VAL A 232 -22.92 -8.22 14.82
N SER A 233 -22.21 -8.72 15.84
CA SER A 233 -21.76 -7.88 16.96
C SER A 233 -20.84 -6.72 16.51
N GLU A 234 -20.73 -5.67 17.34
CA GLU A 234 -19.81 -4.54 17.09
C GLU A 234 -18.34 -4.97 17.12
N GLN A 235 -18.03 -6.03 17.87
CA GLN A 235 -16.71 -6.69 17.91
C GLN A 235 -16.84 -8.15 17.45
N PRO A 236 -16.92 -8.41 16.13
CA PRO A 236 -17.01 -9.78 15.61
C PRO A 236 -15.85 -10.65 16.10
N THR A 237 -16.18 -11.84 16.58
CA THR A 237 -15.23 -12.79 17.13
C THR A 237 -15.25 -14.09 16.33
N GLY A 238 -14.09 -14.46 15.80
CA GLY A 238 -13.91 -15.57 14.90
C GLY A 238 -14.12 -15.21 13.42
N HIS A 239 -13.63 -16.10 12.56
CA HIS A 239 -13.72 -15.92 11.12
C HIS A 239 -15.16 -15.95 10.62
N ASP A 240 -15.98 -16.86 11.13
CA ASP A 240 -17.34 -17.09 10.62
C ASP A 240 -18.24 -15.87 10.83
N GLU A 241 -18.22 -15.27 12.03
CA GLU A 241 -18.98 -14.05 12.32
C GLU A 241 -18.47 -12.86 11.50
N THR A 242 -17.14 -12.69 11.41
CA THR A 242 -16.55 -11.59 10.62
C THR A 242 -16.89 -11.72 9.13
N ILE A 243 -16.88 -12.95 8.58
CA ILE A 243 -17.29 -13.23 7.21
C ILE A 243 -18.79 -12.94 7.03
N ALA A 244 -19.64 -13.37 7.97
CA ALA A 244 -21.07 -13.13 7.92
C ALA A 244 -21.40 -11.62 7.90
N GLY A 245 -20.71 -10.83 8.71
CA GLY A 245 -20.84 -9.37 8.71
C GLY A 245 -20.44 -8.75 7.37
N ALA A 246 -19.31 -9.19 6.79
CA ALA A 246 -18.87 -8.71 5.48
C ALA A 246 -19.86 -9.08 4.37
N VAL A 247 -20.37 -10.31 4.34
CA VAL A 247 -21.36 -10.77 3.34
C VAL A 247 -22.66 -9.98 3.48
N THR A 248 -23.19 -9.85 4.69
CA THR A 248 -24.44 -9.11 4.96
C THR A 248 -24.34 -7.66 4.51
N ARG A 249 -23.20 -7.00 4.76
CA ARG A 249 -22.95 -5.64 4.27
C ARG A 249 -22.91 -5.56 2.75
N ALA A 250 -22.30 -6.54 2.08
CA ALA A 250 -22.20 -6.57 0.62
C ALA A 250 -23.59 -6.72 -0.02
N GLU A 251 -24.39 -7.66 0.48
CA GLU A 251 -25.75 -7.93 -0.01
C GLU A 251 -26.67 -6.72 0.22
N ARG A 252 -26.69 -6.17 1.45
CA ARG A 252 -27.51 -4.99 1.76
C ARG A 252 -27.10 -3.74 0.96
N ALA A 253 -25.81 -3.60 0.63
CA ALA A 253 -25.34 -2.49 -0.19
C ALA A 253 -25.81 -2.63 -1.65
N LEU A 254 -25.76 -3.86 -2.20
CA LEU A 254 -26.29 -4.17 -3.52
C LEU A 254 -27.80 -3.91 -3.59
N ASP A 255 -28.56 -4.36 -2.58
CA ASP A 255 -30.01 -4.21 -2.52
C ASP A 255 -30.50 -2.76 -2.34
N ALA A 256 -29.59 -1.82 -2.01
CA ALA A 256 -29.93 -0.42 -1.74
C ALA A 256 -30.12 0.44 -3.00
N GLY A 257 -29.82 -0.08 -4.19
CA GLY A 257 -29.98 0.65 -5.44
C GLY A 257 -29.57 -0.17 -6.67
N ASP A 258 -29.58 0.46 -7.83
CA ASP A 258 -29.15 -0.17 -9.08
C ASP A 258 -27.61 -0.13 -9.17
N TYR A 259 -26.95 -1.14 -8.58
CA TYR A 259 -25.50 -1.32 -8.65
C TYR A 259 -25.16 -2.64 -9.33
N ASP A 260 -24.00 -2.71 -9.99
CA ASP A 260 -23.51 -3.96 -10.58
C ASP A 260 -22.94 -4.90 -9.51
N LEU A 261 -22.35 -4.33 -8.45
CA LEU A 261 -21.72 -5.08 -7.36
C LEU A 261 -21.93 -4.43 -6.00
N GLY A 262 -22.14 -5.27 -4.98
CA GLY A 262 -22.07 -4.90 -3.57
C GLY A 262 -20.77 -5.34 -2.94
N VAL A 263 -20.17 -4.49 -2.12
CA VAL A 263 -18.93 -4.75 -1.37
C VAL A 263 -19.15 -4.52 0.11
N GLY A 264 -18.84 -5.53 0.92
CA GLY A 264 -18.87 -5.45 2.37
C GLY A 264 -17.49 -5.74 2.94
N ILE A 265 -17.14 -5.01 4.00
CA ILE A 265 -15.84 -5.12 4.67
C ILE A 265 -16.11 -5.14 6.17
N GLU A 266 -15.61 -6.15 6.87
CA GLU A 266 -15.77 -6.29 8.31
C GLU A 266 -14.43 -6.56 9.00
N GLY A 267 -14.22 -5.88 10.13
CA GLY A 267 -13.09 -6.15 11.02
C GLY A 267 -13.55 -7.02 12.17
N GLY A 268 -12.64 -7.83 12.71
CA GLY A 268 -12.94 -8.67 13.85
C GLY A 268 -11.67 -9.11 14.55
N VAL A 269 -11.83 -10.00 15.53
CA VAL A 269 -10.70 -10.71 16.15
C VAL A 269 -10.88 -12.20 15.93
N ALA A 270 -9.77 -12.94 15.80
CA ALA A 270 -9.83 -14.39 15.72
C ALA A 270 -8.63 -15.03 16.39
N THR A 271 -8.88 -16.19 16.97
CA THR A 271 -7.89 -16.97 17.70
C THR A 271 -7.13 -17.89 16.74
N PHE A 272 -5.80 -17.88 16.84
CA PHE A 272 -4.93 -18.80 16.11
C PHE A 272 -4.10 -19.61 17.11
N SER A 273 -3.82 -20.87 16.79
CA SER A 273 -2.87 -21.68 17.57
C SER A 273 -1.48 -21.01 17.51
N ALA A 274 -0.79 -20.97 18.66
CA ALA A 274 0.56 -20.45 18.78
C ALA A 274 1.58 -21.20 17.90
N GLY A 275 1.24 -22.41 17.42
CA GLY A 275 2.06 -23.18 16.48
C GLY A 275 3.36 -23.71 17.08
N ASP A 276 3.49 -23.65 18.40
CA ASP A 276 4.60 -24.17 19.20
C ASP A 276 4.35 -25.57 19.76
N GLY A 277 3.17 -26.14 19.45
CA GLY A 277 2.75 -27.47 19.90
C GLY A 277 2.06 -27.48 21.26
N THR A 278 1.72 -26.31 21.80
CA THR A 278 0.85 -26.16 22.98
C THR A 278 -0.61 -25.96 22.57
N ASP A 279 -1.52 -26.07 23.55
CA ASP A 279 -2.93 -25.71 23.39
C ASP A 279 -3.17 -24.19 23.56
N GLU A 280 -2.10 -23.40 23.72
CA GLU A 280 -2.18 -21.95 23.84
C GLU A 280 -2.59 -21.33 22.50
N THR A 281 -3.33 -20.23 22.62
CA THR A 281 -3.82 -19.51 21.48
C THR A 281 -3.60 -18.01 21.61
N ASP A 282 -3.21 -17.41 20.51
CA ASP A 282 -3.02 -15.97 20.39
C ASP A 282 -4.25 -15.35 19.72
N LEU A 283 -4.68 -14.18 20.19
CA LEU A 283 -5.75 -13.40 19.57
C LEU A 283 -5.15 -12.48 18.50
N TYR A 284 -5.76 -12.47 17.31
CA TYR A 284 -5.33 -11.65 16.19
C TYR A 284 -6.43 -10.69 15.77
N LEU A 285 -6.03 -9.48 15.40
CA LEU A 285 -6.84 -8.64 14.52
C LEU A 285 -6.99 -9.38 13.18
N VAL A 286 -8.23 -9.49 12.72
CA VAL A 286 -8.58 -10.00 11.38
C VAL A 286 -9.54 -9.06 10.67
N MET A 287 -9.67 -9.27 9.37
CA MET A 287 -10.60 -8.53 8.53
C MET A 287 -10.97 -9.38 7.32
N TRP A 288 -12.22 -9.23 6.88
CA TRP A 288 -12.75 -9.90 5.71
C TRP A 288 -13.45 -8.92 4.80
N ALA A 289 -13.34 -9.17 3.51
CA ALA A 289 -14.16 -8.52 2.50
C ALA A 289 -15.02 -9.57 1.78
N ALA A 290 -16.21 -9.14 1.37
CA ALA A 290 -17.10 -9.87 0.50
C ALA A 290 -17.50 -8.98 -0.69
N VAL A 291 -17.60 -9.59 -1.87
CA VAL A 291 -18.07 -8.93 -3.11
C VAL A 291 -19.16 -9.82 -3.70
N THR A 292 -20.29 -9.22 -4.09
CA THR A 292 -21.43 -9.95 -4.66
C THR A 292 -22.05 -9.23 -5.85
N ASP A 293 -22.50 -9.98 -6.86
CA ASP A 293 -23.37 -9.53 -7.96
C ASP A 293 -24.83 -9.99 -7.76
N GLY A 294 -25.15 -10.55 -6.58
CA GLY A 294 -26.46 -11.14 -6.26
C GLY A 294 -26.55 -12.63 -6.59
N GLU A 295 -25.66 -13.17 -7.43
CA GLU A 295 -25.61 -14.60 -7.77
C GLU A 295 -24.39 -15.29 -7.15
N ARG A 296 -23.24 -14.61 -7.16
CA ARG A 296 -21.94 -15.11 -6.72
C ARG A 296 -21.43 -14.26 -5.56
N VAL A 297 -20.74 -14.90 -4.61
CA VAL A 297 -20.09 -14.20 -3.50
C VAL A 297 -18.61 -14.56 -3.45
N GLY A 298 -17.77 -13.59 -3.75
CA GLY A 298 -16.33 -13.66 -3.51
C GLY A 298 -16.01 -13.25 -2.07
N ARG A 299 -15.07 -13.94 -1.42
CA ARG A 299 -14.66 -13.69 -0.03
C ARG A 299 -13.16 -13.79 0.08
N ALA A 300 -12.54 -12.86 0.81
CA ALA A 300 -11.13 -12.97 1.15
C ALA A 300 -10.79 -12.23 2.44
N ALA A 301 -9.75 -12.72 3.10
CA ALA A 301 -9.19 -12.11 4.29
C ALA A 301 -8.10 -11.08 3.90
N GLY A 302 -7.98 -10.05 4.74
CA GLY A 302 -6.78 -9.22 4.78
C GLY A 302 -5.69 -9.85 5.65
N PRO A 303 -4.59 -9.11 5.95
CA PRO A 303 -3.57 -9.57 6.88
C PRO A 303 -4.13 -9.74 8.28
N SER A 304 -3.66 -10.78 8.98
CA SER A 304 -3.90 -10.98 10.41
C SER A 304 -2.71 -10.48 11.22
N LEU A 305 -2.96 -9.75 12.31
CA LEU A 305 -1.92 -9.18 13.16
C LEU A 305 -2.12 -9.62 14.61
N PRO A 306 -1.10 -10.18 15.28
CA PRO A 306 -1.23 -10.60 16.67
C PRO A 306 -1.49 -9.39 17.56
N LEU A 307 -2.46 -9.53 18.47
CA LEU A 307 -2.72 -8.51 19.48
C LEU A 307 -1.73 -8.66 20.64
N PRO A 308 -1.17 -7.55 21.15
CA PRO A 308 -0.42 -7.60 22.41
C PRO A 308 -1.31 -8.13 23.54
N ALA A 309 -0.77 -8.96 24.44
CA ALA A 309 -1.52 -9.62 25.51
C ALA A 309 -2.45 -8.66 26.29
N ARG A 310 -1.94 -7.49 26.71
CA ARG A 310 -2.71 -6.47 27.43
C ARG A 310 -3.95 -5.94 26.68
N ILE A 311 -3.95 -6.02 25.35
CA ILE A 311 -5.09 -5.64 24.51
C ILE A 311 -6.01 -6.86 24.36
N ALA A 312 -5.45 -8.04 24.07
CA ALA A 312 -6.21 -9.28 23.98
C ALA A 312 -7.04 -9.55 25.24
N ASP A 313 -6.44 -9.42 26.44
CA ASP A 313 -7.11 -9.58 27.73
C ASP A 313 -8.35 -8.68 27.88
N ARG A 314 -8.33 -7.47 27.30
CA ARG A 314 -9.46 -6.53 27.32
C ARG A 314 -10.56 -6.93 26.34
N ILE A 315 -10.19 -7.43 25.16
CA ILE A 315 -11.16 -7.94 24.19
C ILE A 315 -11.85 -9.20 24.73
N ASP A 316 -11.08 -10.08 25.38
CA ASP A 316 -11.64 -11.27 26.05
C ASP A 316 -12.55 -10.90 27.23
N ALA A 317 -12.34 -9.74 27.86
CA ALA A 317 -13.24 -9.17 28.86
C ALA A 317 -14.51 -8.53 28.25
N GLY A 318 -14.65 -8.54 26.93
CA GLY A 318 -15.83 -8.03 26.20
C GLY A 318 -15.72 -6.59 25.73
N GLU A 319 -14.54 -5.96 25.80
CA GLU A 319 -14.33 -4.62 25.27
C GLU A 319 -14.12 -4.64 23.74
N GLU A 320 -14.41 -3.51 23.09
CA GLU A 320 -14.19 -3.34 21.65
C GLU A 320 -12.78 -2.84 21.34
N LEU A 321 -12.17 -3.36 20.26
CA LEU A 321 -10.78 -3.07 19.92
C LEU A 321 -10.54 -1.59 19.61
N GLY A 322 -11.50 -0.89 18.99
CA GLY A 322 -11.39 0.55 18.70
C GLY A 322 -11.18 1.37 19.99
N PRO A 323 -12.18 1.38 20.90
CA PRO A 323 -12.08 2.05 22.19
C PRO A 323 -10.88 1.63 23.04
N VAL A 324 -10.53 0.34 23.05
CA VAL A 324 -9.34 -0.16 23.76
C VAL A 324 -8.06 0.47 23.21
N MET A 325 -7.93 0.56 21.88
CA MET A 325 -6.76 1.16 21.25
C MET A 325 -6.70 2.67 21.47
N ASP A 326 -7.84 3.36 21.44
CA ASP A 326 -7.96 4.79 21.76
C ASP A 326 -7.47 5.09 23.19
N ASP A 327 -7.95 4.32 24.17
CA ASP A 327 -7.51 4.43 25.57
C ASP A 327 -6.00 4.14 25.73
N VAL A 328 -5.49 3.07 25.10
CA VAL A 328 -4.07 2.68 25.19
C VAL A 328 -3.14 3.72 24.57
N LEU A 329 -3.58 4.44 23.53
CA LEU A 329 -2.77 5.41 22.79
C LEU A 329 -3.03 6.86 23.20
N GLY A 330 -4.07 7.13 23.99
CA GLY A 330 -4.52 8.48 24.30
C GLY A 330 -5.01 9.22 23.05
N THR A 331 -5.70 8.51 22.15
CA THR A 331 -6.26 9.05 20.90
C THR A 331 -7.77 8.91 20.88
N ASP A 332 -8.42 9.59 19.94
CA ASP A 332 -9.83 9.39 19.64
C ASP A 332 -9.98 8.86 18.20
N ASP A 333 -10.96 7.98 17.99
CA ASP A 333 -11.37 7.50 16.67
C ASP A 333 -10.25 6.83 15.86
N ILE A 334 -9.32 6.10 16.50
CA ILE A 334 -8.24 5.36 15.81
C ILE A 334 -8.78 4.43 14.73
N ALA A 335 -9.99 3.91 14.91
CA ALA A 335 -10.67 3.05 13.95
C ALA A 335 -11.04 3.75 12.62
N LYS A 336 -11.14 5.09 12.61
CA LYS A 336 -11.41 5.89 11.40
C LYS A 336 -10.14 6.47 10.77
N ASN A 337 -9.01 6.45 11.49
CA ASN A 337 -7.72 7.01 11.05
C ASN A 337 -6.71 5.91 10.68
N GLU A 338 -5.60 5.77 11.41
CA GLU A 338 -4.53 4.80 11.12
C GLU A 338 -4.97 3.33 11.28
N GLY A 339 -5.92 3.07 12.18
CA GLY A 339 -6.32 1.73 12.60
C GLY A 339 -5.25 0.98 13.39
N ALA A 340 -5.66 -0.04 14.14
CA ALA A 340 -4.74 -0.87 14.93
C ALA A 340 -3.62 -1.50 14.08
N ALA A 341 -3.90 -1.82 12.82
CA ALA A 341 -2.90 -2.34 11.88
C ALA A 341 -1.74 -1.37 11.62
N GLY A 342 -2.02 -0.07 11.47
CA GLY A 342 -1.00 0.97 11.32
C GLY A 342 -0.11 1.05 12.55
N VAL A 343 -0.73 1.06 13.73
CA VAL A 343 -0.03 1.14 15.02
C VAL A 343 0.91 -0.06 15.21
N PHE A 344 0.41 -1.29 15.06
CA PHE A 344 1.20 -2.51 15.28
C PHE A 344 2.35 -2.69 14.28
N THR A 345 2.27 -2.04 13.12
CA THR A 345 3.29 -2.17 12.06
C THR A 345 4.22 -0.95 11.96
N GLY A 346 4.05 0.03 12.86
CA GLY A 346 4.78 1.29 12.83
C GLY A 346 4.58 2.04 11.52
N GLY A 347 3.32 2.13 11.06
CA GLY A 347 2.89 2.86 9.86
C GLY A 347 3.20 2.18 8.52
N ARG A 348 3.79 0.98 8.52
CA ARG A 348 4.19 0.29 7.27
C ARG A 348 3.05 -0.39 6.53
N LEU A 349 1.96 -0.68 7.23
CA LEU A 349 0.73 -1.20 6.68
C LEU A 349 -0.40 -0.31 7.21
N THR A 350 -0.95 0.54 6.35
CA THR A 350 -2.09 1.37 6.74
C THR A 350 -3.37 0.52 6.79
N ARG A 351 -4.40 1.01 7.49
CA ARG A 351 -5.73 0.40 7.44
C ARG A 351 -6.24 0.25 6.00
N THR A 352 -6.05 1.27 5.16
CA THR A 352 -6.46 1.22 3.74
C THR A 352 -5.74 0.10 2.99
N ASP A 353 -4.42 -0.07 3.18
CA ASP A 353 -3.66 -1.14 2.50
C ASP A 353 -4.12 -2.53 2.94
N ALA A 354 -4.39 -2.70 4.23
CA ALA A 354 -4.89 -3.96 4.78
C ALA A 354 -6.27 -4.29 4.20
N LEU A 355 -7.19 -3.32 4.16
CA LEU A 355 -8.51 -3.48 3.59
C LEU A 355 -8.48 -3.71 2.08
N GLU A 356 -7.66 -2.96 1.33
CA GLU A 356 -7.50 -3.13 -0.12
C GLU A 356 -7.06 -4.55 -0.47
N SER A 357 -6.18 -5.16 0.33
CA SER A 357 -5.73 -6.53 0.12
C SER A 357 -6.88 -7.55 0.24
N ALA A 358 -7.76 -7.36 1.22
CA ALA A 358 -8.94 -8.19 1.41
C ALA A 358 -9.92 -8.00 0.24
N VAL A 359 -10.22 -6.74 -0.12
CA VAL A 359 -11.14 -6.41 -1.22
C VAL A 359 -10.61 -6.98 -2.54
N THR A 360 -9.33 -6.76 -2.86
CA THR A 360 -8.68 -7.31 -4.05
C THR A 360 -8.81 -8.83 -4.14
N GLY A 361 -8.62 -9.53 -3.02
CA GLY A 361 -8.82 -10.98 -2.97
C GLY A 361 -10.29 -11.38 -3.20
N ALA A 362 -11.23 -10.65 -2.60
CA ALA A 362 -12.65 -10.94 -2.73
C ALA A 362 -13.18 -10.71 -4.17
N PHE A 363 -12.53 -9.84 -4.94
CA PHE A 363 -12.81 -9.65 -6.37
C PHE A 363 -12.30 -10.79 -7.27
N ALA A 364 -11.50 -11.75 -6.77
CA ALA A 364 -10.90 -12.78 -7.60
C ALA A 364 -11.91 -13.56 -8.48
N PRO A 365 -13.08 -13.98 -7.97
CA PRO A 365 -14.09 -14.67 -8.79
C PRO A 365 -14.71 -13.81 -9.90
N PHE A 366 -14.58 -12.49 -9.81
CA PHE A 366 -15.10 -11.54 -10.80
C PHE A 366 -14.04 -11.15 -11.83
N ARG A 367 -12.75 -11.36 -11.52
CA ARG A 367 -11.60 -10.94 -12.33
C ARG A 367 -10.86 -12.08 -13.02
N CYS A 368 -11.07 -13.31 -12.59
CA CYS A 368 -10.29 -14.46 -13.05
C CYS A 368 -11.22 -15.58 -13.56
N GLU A 369 -11.07 -15.93 -14.84
CA GLU A 369 -11.83 -17.01 -15.51
C GLU A 369 -11.58 -18.43 -14.93
N LEU A 370 -10.71 -18.57 -13.92
CA LEU A 370 -10.44 -19.85 -13.26
C LEU A 370 -11.42 -20.17 -12.12
N TYR A 371 -12.25 -19.20 -11.72
CA TYR A 371 -13.40 -19.39 -10.84
C TYR A 371 -14.64 -19.68 -11.68
#